data_AF-A0A1Q6M431-F1
#
_entry.id   AF-A0A1Q6M431-F1
#
_cell.length_a   1.000
_cell.length_b   1.000
_cell.length_c   1.000
_cell.angle_alpha   90.00
_cell.angle_beta   90.00
_cell.angle_gamma   90.00
#
_symmetry.space_group_name_H-M   'P 1'
#
loop_
_entity.id
_entity.type
_entity.pdbx_description
1 polymer ?
#
loop_
_entity_poly.entity_id
_entity_poly.type
_entity_poly.pdbx_seq_one_letter_code
_entity_poly.pdbx_strand_id
1 'polypeptide(L)'
;MNIEKSLIMLGIIPTRKFEFNETNYIAKAVAEKLADNIHELGDSYNELYMRIYNCNMSYAQIAPKFGNVVYFYPNNTLYFDEKFDIVKIDEKVIQECVHYLQNFRKFDGSEQRIGVCNFAEFKIYCLGLNEAVTQYIASKAIGEKPHRKNNESISIYTINDKYYPYLTSLVIQLLFFVGEKNLIKSAIDGTVDFENDLYNTFEGNTNKILSNFDAILDENNEEKRSEEKIIQLYMETQKMMCMTYFDKIYIRIDTLKEIEEYTHKLNEYGKIVGRMLENNELNDEINEYTNKMESKLNKKYIDLYAKQSKHSLIVVYQNKLLNFFRRIANWIGNRA
;
A
#
# COMPACT_ATOMS: atom_id res chain seq x y z
N MET A 1 27.02 -18.48 -6.50
CA MET A 1 27.23 -17.15 -7.11
C MET A 1 28.37 -16.45 -6.38
N ASN A 2 29.32 -15.80 -7.07
CA ASN A 2 30.38 -15.04 -6.41
C ASN A 2 29.82 -13.65 -6.02
N ILE A 3 29.58 -13.43 -4.73
CA ILE A 3 28.96 -12.21 -4.18
C ILE A 3 29.73 -10.95 -4.59
N GLU A 4 31.06 -10.99 -4.51
CA GLU A 4 31.92 -9.83 -4.83
C GLU A 4 31.80 -9.43 -6.30
N LYS A 5 31.78 -10.41 -7.21
CA LYS A 5 31.56 -10.15 -8.64
C LYS A 5 30.18 -9.53 -8.87
N SER A 6 29.13 -10.00 -8.20
CA SER A 6 27.78 -9.44 -8.31
C SER A 6 27.72 -7.99 -7.83
N LEU A 7 28.36 -7.67 -6.70
CA LEU A 7 28.44 -6.30 -6.18
C LEU A 7 29.15 -5.36 -7.17
N ILE A 8 30.30 -5.76 -7.70
CA ILE A 8 31.06 -4.97 -8.69
C ILE A 8 30.23 -4.73 -9.96
N MET A 9 29.52 -5.75 -10.48
CA MET A 9 28.65 -5.59 -11.66
C MET A 9 27.50 -4.61 -11.41
N LEU A 10 27.01 -4.52 -10.17
CA LEU A 10 25.99 -3.56 -9.78
C LEU A 10 26.58 -2.17 -9.50
N GLY A 11 27.91 -2.02 -9.44
CA GLY A 11 28.57 -0.78 -9.05
C GLY A 11 28.45 -0.50 -7.56
N ILE A 12 28.47 -1.55 -6.73
CA ILE A 12 28.56 -1.48 -5.27
C ILE A 12 29.94 -2.00 -4.88
N ILE A 13 30.80 -1.12 -4.34
CA ILE A 13 32.17 -1.48 -3.96
C ILE A 13 32.32 -1.22 -2.46
N PRO A 14 32.27 -2.25 -1.60
CA PRO A 14 32.40 -2.10 -0.16
C PRO A 14 33.76 -1.49 0.20
N THR A 15 33.79 -0.51 1.10
CA THR A 15 35.03 0.18 1.49
C THR A 15 35.41 -0.08 2.95
N ARG A 16 34.48 0.12 3.89
CA ARG A 16 34.68 -0.29 5.30
C ARG A 16 33.41 -0.76 5.96
N LYS A 17 33.54 -1.63 6.97
CA LYS A 17 32.42 -1.98 7.84
C LYS A 17 32.04 -0.80 8.74
N PHE A 18 30.77 -0.77 9.13
CA PHE A 18 30.32 0.12 10.20
C PHE A 18 30.97 -0.29 11.52
N GLU A 19 31.28 0.69 12.34
CA GLU A 19 31.62 0.51 13.74
C GLU A 19 30.37 0.21 14.57
N PHE A 20 30.57 -0.34 15.77
CA PHE A 20 29.48 -0.72 16.68
C PHE A 20 28.49 0.43 16.95
N ASN A 21 29.01 1.62 17.19
CA ASN A 21 28.22 2.83 17.47
C ASN A 21 27.40 3.27 16.25
N GLU A 22 27.95 3.13 15.04
CA GLU A 22 27.26 3.45 13.79
C GLU A 22 26.08 2.50 13.56
N THR A 23 26.31 1.19 13.67
CA THR A 23 25.24 0.18 13.58
C THR A 23 24.17 0.39 14.66
N ASN A 24 24.59 0.66 15.90
CA ASN A 24 23.67 0.94 16.99
C ASN A 24 22.81 2.18 16.74
N TYR A 25 23.38 3.24 16.16
CA TYR A 25 22.64 4.46 15.83
C TYR A 25 21.55 4.19 14.79
N ILE A 26 21.89 3.53 13.67
CA ILE A 26 20.92 3.17 12.63
C ILE A 26 19.80 2.29 13.21
N ALA A 27 20.18 1.23 13.92
CA ALA A 27 19.22 0.29 14.48
C ALA A 27 18.24 0.97 15.44
N LYS A 28 18.73 1.81 16.33
CA LYS A 28 17.90 2.56 17.28
C LYS A 28 16.97 3.51 16.55
N ALA A 29 17.50 4.37 15.69
CA ALA A 29 16.72 5.41 15.03
C ALA A 29 15.64 4.84 14.09
N VAL A 30 15.93 3.76 13.37
CA VAL A 30 14.95 3.10 12.50
C VAL A 30 13.88 2.38 13.32
N ALA A 31 14.27 1.66 14.39
CA ALA A 31 13.31 0.97 15.25
C ALA A 31 12.36 1.95 15.97
N GLU A 32 12.87 3.11 16.45
CA GLU A 32 12.05 4.17 17.05
C GLU A 32 11.03 4.69 16.02
N LYS A 33 11.46 5.04 14.81
CA LYS A 33 10.57 5.55 13.76
C LYS A 33 9.45 4.57 13.38
N LEU A 34 9.79 3.28 13.24
CA LEU A 34 8.82 2.23 12.95
C LEU A 34 7.82 2.05 14.10
N ALA A 35 8.29 1.90 15.33
CA ALA A 35 7.42 1.67 16.50
C ALA A 35 6.53 2.89 16.82
N ASP A 36 7.06 4.11 16.70
CA ASP A 36 6.33 5.32 17.07
C ASP A 36 5.22 5.68 16.06
N ASN A 37 5.42 5.39 14.77
CA ASN A 37 4.53 5.85 13.70
C ASN A 37 3.69 4.75 13.04
N ILE A 38 3.98 3.47 13.31
CA ILE A 38 3.20 2.33 12.79
C ILE A 38 2.57 1.62 13.97
N HIS A 39 1.25 1.81 14.13
CA HIS A 39 0.50 1.30 15.28
C HIS A 39 0.69 -0.21 15.50
N GLU A 40 0.69 -0.99 14.42
CA GLU A 40 0.89 -2.43 14.40
C GLU A 40 2.28 -2.87 14.91
N LEU A 41 3.27 -1.97 14.93
CA LEU A 41 4.64 -2.22 15.38
C LEU A 41 4.97 -1.54 16.73
N GLY A 42 3.99 -0.91 17.38
CA GLY A 42 4.22 -0.11 18.59
C GLY A 42 4.91 -0.86 19.73
N ASP A 43 4.60 -2.16 19.89
CA ASP A 43 5.20 -3.01 20.92
C ASP A 43 6.44 -3.78 20.44
N SER A 44 6.86 -3.60 19.17
CA SER A 44 7.93 -4.36 18.53
C SER A 44 9.30 -3.68 18.58
N TYR A 45 9.44 -2.54 19.26
CA TYR A 45 10.69 -1.76 19.30
C TYR A 45 11.94 -2.60 19.57
N ASN A 46 11.95 -3.38 20.66
CA ASN A 46 13.11 -4.17 21.07
C ASN A 46 13.47 -5.25 20.03
N GLU A 47 12.45 -5.87 19.43
CA GLU A 47 12.64 -6.90 18.41
C GLU A 47 13.21 -6.30 17.12
N LEU A 48 12.62 -5.19 16.64
CA LEU A 48 13.07 -4.46 15.47
C LEU A 48 14.51 -3.96 15.65
N TYR A 49 14.80 -3.34 16.79
CA TYR A 49 16.14 -2.88 17.15
C TYR A 49 17.14 -4.04 17.10
N MET A 50 16.87 -5.15 17.78
CA MET A 50 17.78 -6.30 17.81
C MET A 50 17.97 -6.94 16.43
N ARG A 51 16.92 -7.00 15.61
CA ARG A 51 17.04 -7.51 14.23
C ARG A 51 17.95 -6.59 13.41
N ILE A 52 17.66 -5.29 13.35
CA ILE A 52 18.44 -4.33 12.54
C ILE A 52 19.88 -4.22 13.06
N TYR A 53 20.09 -4.24 14.37
CA TYR A 53 21.42 -4.18 14.98
C TYR A 53 22.31 -5.37 14.58
N ASN A 54 21.71 -6.54 14.30
CA ASN A 54 22.43 -7.72 13.82
C ASN A 54 22.60 -7.75 12.29
N CYS A 55 22.17 -6.72 11.56
CA CYS A 55 22.43 -6.59 10.14
C CYS A 55 23.91 -6.27 9.88
N ASN A 56 24.49 -6.88 8.85
CA ASN A 56 25.80 -6.42 8.38
C ASN A 56 25.62 -5.04 7.73
N MET A 57 26.38 -4.05 8.18
CA MET A 57 26.38 -2.71 7.60
C MET A 57 27.78 -2.31 7.16
N SER A 58 27.90 -1.67 6.01
CA SER A 58 29.18 -1.21 5.48
C SER A 58 29.02 0.06 4.66
N TYR A 59 30.02 0.92 4.70
CA TYR A 59 30.20 1.94 3.68
C TYR A 59 30.65 1.29 2.37
N ALA A 60 30.20 1.86 1.25
CA ALA A 60 30.53 1.45 -0.09
C ALA A 60 30.50 2.64 -1.04
N GLN A 61 31.21 2.54 -2.16
CA GLN A 61 30.89 3.35 -3.33
C GLN A 61 29.65 2.75 -3.99
N ILE A 62 28.59 3.55 -4.16
CA ILE A 62 27.31 3.08 -4.70
C ILE A 62 27.01 3.78 -6.03
N ALA A 63 26.64 3.00 -7.04
CA ALA A 63 26.19 3.54 -8.31
C ALA A 63 24.97 4.47 -8.11
N PRO A 64 24.93 5.66 -8.73
CA PRO A 64 23.90 6.68 -8.45
C PRO A 64 22.45 6.20 -8.56
N LYS A 65 22.18 5.19 -9.39
CA LYS A 65 20.86 4.59 -9.58
C LYS A 65 20.26 3.96 -8.31
N PHE A 66 21.08 3.60 -7.32
CA PHE A 66 20.61 3.00 -6.07
C PHE A 66 20.41 4.02 -4.94
N GLY A 67 20.80 5.28 -5.14
CA GLY A 67 20.75 6.29 -4.08
C GLY A 67 21.88 6.16 -3.05
N ASN A 68 21.58 6.47 -1.80
CA ASN A 68 22.55 6.55 -0.70
C ASN A 68 22.66 5.26 0.15
N VAL A 69 21.75 4.30 -0.03
CA VAL A 69 21.75 3.03 0.70
C VAL A 69 21.06 1.97 -0.13
N VAL A 70 21.56 0.74 -0.03
CA VAL A 70 21.00 -0.44 -0.70
C VAL A 70 21.16 -1.68 0.17
N TYR A 71 20.09 -2.43 0.34
CA TYR A 71 20.10 -3.76 0.94
C TYR A 71 20.40 -4.82 -0.13
N PHE A 72 21.46 -5.58 0.08
CA PHE A 72 21.85 -6.67 -0.80
C PHE A 72 21.52 -8.02 -0.16
N TYR A 73 20.34 -8.56 -0.51
CA TYR A 73 19.84 -9.82 0.05
C TYR A 73 20.80 -11.02 -0.05
N PRO A 74 21.63 -11.20 -1.10
CA PRO A 74 22.47 -12.41 -1.22
C PRO A 74 23.52 -12.57 -0.12
N ASN A 75 23.95 -11.49 0.52
CA ASN A 75 24.86 -11.55 1.66
C ASN A 75 24.32 -10.84 2.91
N ASN A 76 23.02 -10.51 2.90
CA ASN A 76 22.31 -9.91 4.02
C ASN A 76 23.02 -8.67 4.59
N THR A 77 23.44 -7.76 3.71
CA THR A 77 24.21 -6.56 4.06
C THR A 77 23.54 -5.29 3.55
N LEU A 78 23.47 -4.27 4.40
CA LEU A 78 23.16 -2.90 4.02
C LEU A 78 24.45 -2.18 3.64
N TYR A 79 24.49 -1.65 2.42
CA TYR A 79 25.58 -0.81 1.95
C TYR A 79 25.12 0.64 1.95
N PHE A 80 25.87 1.51 2.60
CA PHE A 80 25.64 2.96 2.65
C PHE A 80 26.71 3.67 1.80
N ASP A 81 26.31 4.69 1.05
CA ASP A 81 27.26 5.47 0.24
C ASP A 81 28.31 6.14 1.14
N GLU A 82 29.55 6.28 0.68
CA GLU A 82 30.63 6.90 1.47
C GLU A 82 30.30 8.33 1.93
N LYS A 83 29.39 9.03 1.23
CA LYS A 83 28.94 10.38 1.58
C LYS A 83 27.68 10.39 2.46
N PHE A 84 27.19 9.22 2.87
CA PHE A 84 26.01 9.11 3.71
C PHE A 84 26.25 9.76 5.08
N ASP A 85 25.41 10.74 5.40
CA ASP A 85 25.37 11.35 6.72
C ASP A 85 24.52 10.50 7.66
N ILE A 86 25.19 9.83 8.60
CA ILE A 86 24.58 8.87 9.53
C ILE A 86 23.47 9.47 10.38
N VAL A 87 23.50 10.78 10.65
CA VAL A 87 22.44 11.41 11.45
C VAL A 87 21.14 11.62 10.66
N LYS A 88 21.18 11.50 9.33
CA LYS A 88 20.04 11.71 8.45
C LYS A 88 19.36 10.38 8.08
N ILE A 89 18.48 9.94 8.96
CA ILE A 89 17.62 8.77 8.73
C ILE A 89 16.40 9.20 7.94
N ASP A 90 16.53 9.17 6.61
CA ASP A 90 15.46 9.47 5.68
C ASP A 90 14.66 8.21 5.29
N GLU A 91 13.65 8.42 4.46
CA GLU A 91 12.77 7.37 3.96
C GLU A 91 13.53 6.21 3.28
N LYS A 92 14.60 6.51 2.52
CA LYS A 92 15.34 5.49 1.78
C LYS A 92 16.08 4.56 2.74
N VAL A 93 16.63 5.11 3.84
CA VAL A 93 17.23 4.30 4.91
C VAL A 93 16.22 3.35 5.53
N ILE A 94 15.01 3.83 5.82
CA ILE A 94 13.97 2.97 6.41
C ILE A 94 13.53 1.89 5.41
N GLN A 95 13.31 2.25 4.13
CA GLN A 95 12.93 1.31 3.08
C GLN A 95 13.91 0.13 2.99
N GLU A 96 15.22 0.40 2.92
CA GLU A 96 16.22 -0.66 2.83
C GLU A 96 16.32 -1.49 4.13
N CYS A 97 16.11 -0.87 5.29
CA CYS A 97 16.01 -1.61 6.55
C CYS A 97 14.77 -2.50 6.62
N VAL A 98 13.63 -2.07 6.05
CA VAL A 98 12.42 -2.89 5.93
C VAL A 98 12.66 -4.07 4.98
N HIS A 99 13.35 -3.87 3.85
CA HIS A 99 13.76 -4.98 2.99
C HIS A 99 14.68 -5.99 3.71
N TYR A 100 15.59 -5.51 4.56
CA TYR A 100 16.36 -6.39 5.43
C TYR A 100 15.46 -7.17 6.40
N LEU A 101 14.54 -6.48 7.09
CA LEU A 101 13.61 -7.11 8.02
C LEU A 101 12.77 -8.18 7.33
N GLN A 102 12.30 -7.92 6.11
CA GLN A 102 11.54 -8.87 5.28
C GLN A 102 12.24 -10.22 5.06
N ASN A 103 13.58 -10.26 5.09
CA ASN A 103 14.38 -11.47 4.90
C ASN A 103 14.57 -12.26 6.22
N PHE A 104 13.49 -12.40 7.01
CA PHE A 104 13.54 -13.05 8.34
C PHE A 104 13.96 -14.51 8.28
N ARG A 105 13.40 -15.28 7.33
CA ARG A 105 13.81 -16.65 7.03
C ARG A 105 14.79 -16.56 5.88
N LYS A 106 16.08 -16.82 6.14
CA LYS A 106 17.15 -16.68 5.15
C LYS A 106 16.78 -17.37 3.83
N PHE A 107 16.92 -16.64 2.72
CA PHE A 107 16.79 -17.14 1.36
C PHE A 107 17.73 -18.32 1.04
N ASP A 108 17.17 -19.54 0.92
CA ASP A 108 17.88 -20.78 0.57
C ASP A 108 17.43 -21.43 -0.75
N GLY A 109 16.34 -20.93 -1.36
CA GLY A 109 15.95 -21.21 -2.74
C GLY A 109 14.87 -22.27 -2.98
N SER A 110 14.21 -22.87 -1.97
CA SER A 110 13.22 -23.96 -2.20
C SER A 110 11.76 -23.53 -2.39
N GLU A 111 11.30 -22.48 -1.69
CA GLU A 111 10.01 -21.78 -1.86
C GLU A 111 9.97 -20.73 -0.74
N GLN A 112 10.19 -19.46 -1.07
CA GLN A 112 10.48 -18.46 -0.04
C GLN A 112 9.72 -17.15 -0.25
N ARG A 113 9.16 -16.64 0.85
CA ARG A 113 8.55 -15.31 0.92
C ARG A 113 9.53 -14.33 1.53
N ILE A 114 9.64 -13.17 0.90
CA ILE A 114 10.33 -12.00 1.45
C ILE A 114 9.27 -10.90 1.51
N GLY A 115 8.84 -10.56 2.72
CA GLY A 115 7.64 -9.74 2.91
C GLY A 115 6.42 -10.34 2.23
N VAL A 116 5.74 -9.55 1.40
CA VAL A 116 4.56 -9.98 0.63
C VAL A 116 4.91 -10.51 -0.77
N CYS A 117 6.20 -10.59 -1.11
CA CYS A 117 6.69 -11.15 -2.37
C CYS A 117 6.89 -12.67 -2.25
N ASN A 118 6.59 -13.40 -3.33
CA ASN A 118 6.80 -14.85 -3.40
C ASN A 118 7.84 -15.19 -4.48
N PHE A 119 8.86 -15.96 -4.10
CA PHE A 119 9.91 -16.45 -4.99
C PHE A 119 9.63 -17.93 -5.31
N ALA A 120 9.09 -18.18 -6.49
CA ALA A 120 8.99 -19.51 -7.06
C ALA A 120 10.20 -19.79 -7.97
N GLU A 121 10.51 -21.07 -8.20
CA GLU A 121 11.69 -21.54 -8.96
C GLU A 121 11.90 -20.82 -10.31
N PHE A 122 10.81 -20.46 -11.01
CA PHE A 122 10.85 -19.87 -12.35
C PHE A 122 10.35 -18.43 -12.43
N LYS A 123 9.78 -17.87 -11.35
CA LYS A 123 9.17 -16.54 -11.38
C LYS A 123 9.03 -15.93 -9.99
N ILE A 124 9.28 -14.63 -9.92
CA ILE A 124 8.95 -13.78 -8.77
C ILE A 124 7.55 -13.21 -8.98
N TYR A 125 6.71 -13.30 -7.96
CA TYR A 125 5.34 -12.76 -7.96
C TYR A 125 5.17 -11.75 -6.84
N CYS A 126 4.37 -10.71 -7.07
CA CYS A 126 4.05 -9.66 -6.10
C CYS A 126 5.25 -8.78 -5.71
N LEU A 127 6.26 -8.67 -6.57
CA LEU A 127 7.40 -7.78 -6.35
C LEU A 127 6.96 -6.31 -6.34
N GLY A 128 6.08 -5.91 -7.27
CA GLY A 128 5.51 -4.57 -7.33
C GLY A 128 4.66 -4.23 -6.11
N LEU A 129 3.89 -5.19 -5.61
CA LEU A 129 3.16 -5.02 -4.35
C LEU A 129 4.14 -4.89 -3.16
N ASN A 130 5.16 -5.74 -3.08
CA ASN A 130 6.12 -5.68 -1.98
C ASN A 130 6.89 -4.36 -1.95
N GLU A 131 7.31 -3.86 -3.11
CA GLU A 131 7.96 -2.56 -3.22
C GLU A 131 7.03 -1.43 -2.75
N ALA A 132 5.78 -1.45 -3.22
CA ALA A 132 4.77 -0.47 -2.83
C ALA A 132 4.50 -0.45 -1.32
N VAL A 133 4.40 -1.64 -0.71
CA VAL A 133 4.15 -1.82 0.72
C VAL A 133 5.36 -1.39 1.55
N THR A 134 6.57 -1.75 1.10
CA THR A 134 7.82 -1.31 1.74
C THR A 134 7.91 0.21 1.72
N GLN A 135 7.59 0.83 0.58
CA GLN A 135 7.57 2.28 0.46
C GLN A 135 6.51 2.92 1.36
N TYR A 136 5.30 2.36 1.41
CA TYR A 136 4.23 2.82 2.29
C TYR A 136 4.66 2.80 3.77
N ILE A 137 5.27 1.69 4.22
CA ILE A 137 5.81 1.54 5.58
C ILE A 137 6.90 2.58 5.84
N ALA A 138 7.83 2.78 4.90
CA ALA A 138 8.92 3.74 5.05
C ALA A 138 8.41 5.19 5.13
N SER A 139 7.46 5.59 4.27
CA SER A 139 6.82 6.92 4.33
C SER A 139 6.11 7.13 5.65
N LYS A 140 5.31 6.16 6.09
CA LYS A 140 4.57 6.23 7.35
C LYS A 140 5.53 6.34 8.54
N ALA A 141 6.64 5.59 8.53
CA ALA A 141 7.64 5.60 9.59
C ALA A 141 8.38 6.94 9.75
N ILE A 142 8.53 7.73 8.68
CA ILE A 142 9.06 9.11 8.80
C ILE A 142 7.99 10.14 9.18
N GLY A 143 6.73 9.72 9.36
CA GLY A 143 5.62 10.57 9.77
C GLY A 143 4.80 11.17 8.62
N GLU A 144 5.01 10.72 7.38
CA GLU A 144 4.21 11.17 6.24
C GLU A 144 2.76 10.73 6.37
N LYS A 145 1.87 11.53 5.79
CA LYS A 145 0.43 11.26 5.78
C LYS A 145 -0.10 11.22 4.34
N PRO A 146 -1.06 10.32 4.04
CA PRO A 146 -1.70 10.31 2.74
C PRO A 146 -2.31 11.67 2.38
N HIS A 147 -2.06 12.12 1.16
CA HIS A 147 -2.51 13.39 0.61
C HIS A 147 -2.81 13.28 -0.89
N ARG A 148 -3.48 14.30 -1.45
CA ARG A 148 -3.72 14.35 -2.90
C ARG A 148 -2.50 14.89 -3.61
N LYS A 149 -2.07 14.16 -4.63
CA LYS A 149 -1.06 14.57 -5.61
C LYS A 149 -1.70 14.66 -6.99
N ASN A 150 -1.44 15.75 -7.70
CA ASN A 150 -1.96 15.96 -9.05
C ASN A 150 -0.79 16.09 -10.03
N ASN A 151 -0.95 15.53 -11.23
CA ASN A 151 -0.17 15.95 -12.41
C ASN A 151 -1.14 16.54 -13.46
N GLU A 152 -0.72 16.66 -14.72
CA GLU A 152 -1.55 17.22 -15.79
C GLU A 152 -2.74 16.32 -16.17
N SER A 153 -2.64 15.00 -15.94
CA SER A 153 -3.63 14.03 -16.41
C SER A 153 -4.54 13.49 -15.30
N ILE A 154 -4.03 13.34 -14.07
CA ILE A 154 -4.69 12.61 -12.98
C ILE A 154 -4.39 13.21 -11.59
N SER A 155 -5.40 13.14 -10.71
CA SER A 155 -5.29 13.34 -9.26
C SER A 155 -5.32 11.99 -8.55
N ILE A 156 -4.31 11.66 -7.76
CA ILE A 156 -4.23 10.43 -6.96
C ILE A 156 -4.11 10.75 -5.46
N TYR A 157 -4.43 9.79 -4.59
CA TYR A 157 -4.28 9.92 -3.15
C TYR A 157 -3.14 9.01 -2.67
N THR A 158 -1.99 9.58 -2.36
CA THR A 158 -0.76 8.83 -2.08
C THR A 158 -0.10 9.30 -0.78
N ILE A 159 0.75 8.46 -0.19
CA ILE A 159 1.61 8.84 0.93
C ILE A 159 3.02 9.26 0.47
N ASN A 160 3.37 8.98 -0.79
CA ASN A 160 4.70 9.26 -1.32
C ASN A 160 4.64 9.89 -2.70
N ASP A 161 5.18 11.10 -2.82
CA ASP A 161 5.23 11.82 -4.09
C ASP A 161 6.41 11.40 -4.98
N LYS A 162 7.49 10.88 -4.39
CA LYS A 162 8.76 10.65 -5.06
C LYS A 162 8.91 9.22 -5.57
N TYR A 163 8.63 8.24 -4.72
CA TYR A 163 8.85 6.82 -4.97
C TYR A 163 7.52 6.12 -5.21
N TYR A 164 7.33 5.64 -6.43
CA TYR A 164 6.18 4.85 -6.88
C TYR A 164 4.80 5.38 -6.41
N PRO A 165 4.47 6.67 -6.67
CA PRO A 165 3.27 7.33 -6.13
C PRO A 165 1.94 6.62 -6.49
N TYR A 166 1.86 6.03 -7.70
CA TYR A 166 0.71 5.27 -8.15
C TYR A 166 0.54 3.95 -7.39
N LEU A 167 1.64 3.25 -7.11
CA LEU A 167 1.62 1.99 -6.37
C LEU A 167 1.24 2.21 -4.90
N THR A 168 1.82 3.22 -4.24
CA THR A 168 1.48 3.57 -2.86
C THR A 168 0.03 4.09 -2.73
N SER A 169 -0.50 4.75 -3.76
CA SER A 169 -1.95 5.06 -3.85
C SER A 169 -2.81 3.79 -3.89
N LEU A 170 -2.44 2.77 -4.69
CA LEU A 170 -3.16 1.51 -4.73
C LEU A 170 -3.04 0.73 -3.40
N VAL A 171 -1.91 0.80 -2.69
CA VAL A 171 -1.76 0.21 -1.34
C VAL A 171 -2.74 0.86 -0.36
N ILE A 172 -2.89 2.19 -0.37
CA ILE A 172 -3.89 2.88 0.48
C ILE A 172 -5.31 2.37 0.18
N GLN A 173 -5.64 2.14 -1.09
CA GLN A 173 -6.94 1.59 -1.49
C GLN A 173 -7.11 0.13 -1.04
N LEU A 174 -6.08 -0.72 -1.14
CA LEU A 174 -6.11 -2.07 -0.59
C LEU A 174 -6.40 -2.04 0.91
N LEU A 175 -5.65 -1.22 1.64
CA LEU A 175 -5.77 -1.05 3.09
C LEU A 175 -7.16 -0.56 3.51
N PHE A 176 -7.79 0.30 2.71
CA PHE A 176 -9.17 0.73 2.95
C PHE A 176 -10.16 -0.45 2.94
N PHE A 177 -9.93 -1.46 2.10
CA PHE A 177 -10.80 -2.62 2.01
C PHE A 177 -10.48 -3.69 3.05
N VAL A 178 -9.21 -4.02 3.24
CA VAL A 178 -8.79 -5.21 4.02
C VAL A 178 -8.19 -4.89 5.39
N GLY A 179 -7.86 -3.62 5.66
CA GLY A 179 -7.22 -3.19 6.89
C GLY A 179 -5.70 -3.40 6.90
N GLU A 180 -5.04 -2.81 7.89
CA GLU A 180 -3.57 -2.66 7.91
C GLU A 180 -2.83 -3.75 8.70
N LYS A 181 -3.47 -4.30 9.74
CA LYS A 181 -2.86 -5.29 10.64
C LYS A 181 -2.13 -6.44 9.94
N ASN A 182 -2.83 -7.16 9.07
CA ASN A 182 -2.26 -8.32 8.40
C ASN A 182 -1.27 -7.92 7.30
N LEU A 183 -1.42 -6.73 6.70
CA LEU A 183 -0.42 -6.19 5.77
C LEU A 183 0.93 -6.02 6.47
N ILE A 184 0.96 -5.29 7.59
CA ILE A 184 2.22 -4.98 8.30
C ILE A 184 2.88 -6.27 8.79
N LYS A 185 2.10 -7.18 9.37
CA LYS A 185 2.59 -8.49 9.81
C LYS A 185 3.18 -9.30 8.65
N SER A 186 2.46 -9.42 7.54
CA SER A 186 2.95 -10.12 6.36
C SER A 186 4.18 -9.45 5.75
N ALA A 187 4.23 -8.12 5.76
CA ALA A 187 5.36 -7.35 5.24
C ALA A 187 6.62 -7.50 6.10
N ILE A 188 6.53 -7.68 7.41
CA ILE A 188 7.72 -7.83 8.28
C ILE A 188 8.13 -9.28 8.50
N ASP A 189 7.16 -10.20 8.59
CA ASP A 189 7.39 -11.60 8.99
C ASP A 189 7.18 -12.61 7.84
N GLY A 190 6.73 -12.17 6.67
CA GLY A 190 6.52 -13.03 5.51
C GLY A 190 5.32 -13.98 5.64
N THR A 191 4.29 -13.61 6.41
CA THR A 191 3.09 -14.44 6.60
C THR A 191 2.14 -14.42 5.39
N VAL A 192 1.29 -15.43 5.27
CA VAL A 192 0.25 -15.53 4.21
C VAL A 192 -1.04 -14.77 4.54
N ASP A 193 -1.14 -14.20 5.75
CA ASP A 193 -2.38 -13.61 6.27
C ASP A 193 -2.92 -12.50 5.36
N PHE A 194 -2.08 -11.57 4.90
CA PHE A 194 -2.50 -10.52 3.98
C PHE A 194 -2.96 -11.06 2.62
N GLU A 195 -2.26 -12.05 2.06
CA GLU A 195 -2.67 -12.67 0.80
C GLU A 195 -4.04 -13.35 0.93
N ASN A 196 -4.29 -14.03 2.04
CA ASN A 196 -5.60 -14.59 2.34
C ASN A 196 -6.68 -13.51 2.41
N ASP A 197 -6.40 -12.36 3.04
CA ASP A 197 -7.33 -11.23 3.07
C ASP A 197 -7.64 -10.71 1.65
N LEU A 198 -6.63 -10.63 0.78
CA LEU A 198 -6.82 -10.24 -0.61
C LEU A 198 -7.72 -11.23 -1.36
N TYR A 199 -7.46 -12.54 -1.29
CA TYR A 199 -8.32 -13.54 -1.94
C TYR A 199 -9.73 -13.57 -1.36
N ASN A 200 -9.86 -13.41 -0.04
CA ASN A 200 -11.15 -13.31 0.62
C ASN A 200 -11.92 -12.05 0.21
N THR A 201 -11.24 -11.00 -0.25
CA THR A 201 -11.85 -9.71 -0.59
C THR A 201 -12.14 -9.59 -2.08
N PHE A 202 -11.16 -9.90 -2.92
CA PHE A 202 -11.20 -9.70 -4.37
C PHE A 202 -11.34 -11.01 -5.17
N GLU A 203 -11.47 -12.15 -4.52
CA GLU A 203 -11.82 -13.44 -5.12
C GLU A 203 -10.94 -13.75 -6.35
N GLY A 204 -11.53 -14.14 -7.48
CA GLY A 204 -10.80 -14.46 -8.71
C GLY A 204 -10.04 -13.29 -9.33
N ASN A 205 -10.38 -12.04 -8.98
CA ASN A 205 -9.71 -10.85 -9.49
C ASN A 205 -8.38 -10.56 -8.77
N THR A 206 -8.13 -11.18 -7.62
CA THR A 206 -6.90 -10.99 -6.82
C THR A 206 -5.63 -11.16 -7.66
N ASN A 207 -5.54 -12.24 -8.44
CA ASN A 207 -4.35 -12.51 -9.27
C ASN A 207 -4.07 -11.41 -10.29
N LYS A 208 -5.12 -10.83 -10.88
CA LYS A 208 -4.99 -9.77 -11.88
C LYS A 208 -4.63 -8.43 -11.24
N ILE A 209 -5.20 -8.13 -10.07
CA ILE A 209 -4.80 -6.97 -9.25
C ILE A 209 -3.29 -7.08 -8.93
N LEU A 210 -2.84 -8.21 -8.40
CA LEU A 210 -1.43 -8.44 -8.06
C LEU A 210 -0.51 -8.34 -9.28
N SER A 211 -0.93 -8.91 -10.42
CA SER A 211 -0.18 -8.82 -11.68
C SER A 211 -0.06 -7.37 -12.18
N ASN A 212 -1.08 -6.53 -11.96
CA ASN A 212 -1.01 -5.13 -12.35
C ASN A 212 -0.05 -4.32 -11.46
N PHE A 213 0.08 -4.64 -10.17
CA PHE A 213 1.11 -4.05 -9.32
C PHE A 213 2.51 -4.34 -9.88
N ASP A 214 2.77 -5.59 -10.26
CA ASP A 214 4.04 -6.00 -10.88
C ASP A 214 4.26 -5.27 -12.21
N ALA A 215 3.25 -5.20 -13.07
CA ALA A 215 3.35 -4.51 -14.36
C ALA A 215 3.58 -2.99 -14.24
N ILE A 216 3.01 -2.34 -13.22
CA ILE A 216 3.27 -0.93 -12.93
C ILE A 216 4.71 -0.75 -12.41
N LEU A 217 5.23 -1.66 -11.59
CA LEU A 217 6.62 -1.61 -11.16
C LEU A 217 7.57 -1.76 -12.34
N ASP A 218 7.33 -2.76 -13.20
CA ASP A 218 8.14 -3.01 -14.39
C ASP A 218 8.19 -1.77 -15.28
N GLU A 219 7.03 -1.17 -15.60
CA GLU A 219 6.96 0.05 -16.41
C GLU A 219 7.65 1.27 -15.77
N ASN A 220 7.64 1.38 -14.43
CA ASN A 220 8.38 2.45 -13.75
C ASN A 220 9.90 2.29 -13.84
N ASN A 221 10.38 1.06 -14.02
CA ASN A 221 11.80 0.74 -14.07
C ASN A 221 12.36 0.64 -15.51
N GLU A 222 11.50 0.76 -16.53
CA GLU A 222 11.90 0.83 -17.93
C GLU A 222 12.73 2.10 -18.22
N GLU A 223 13.73 2.00 -19.11
CA GLU A 223 14.52 3.16 -19.55
C GLU A 223 13.64 4.25 -20.19
N LYS A 224 12.58 3.82 -20.87
CA LYS A 224 11.55 4.68 -21.47
C LYS A 224 10.21 4.46 -20.78
N ARG A 225 10.12 4.88 -19.53
CA ARG A 225 8.88 4.90 -18.73
C ARG A 225 7.73 5.57 -19.49
N SER A 226 6.61 4.86 -19.66
CA SER A 226 5.34 5.42 -20.12
C SER A 226 4.40 5.71 -18.95
N GLU A 227 4.22 7.00 -18.64
CA GLU A 227 3.28 7.42 -17.60
C GLU A 227 1.82 7.12 -17.98
N GLU A 228 1.46 7.24 -19.25
CA GLU A 228 0.12 6.92 -19.74
C GLU A 228 -0.23 5.45 -19.49
N LYS A 229 0.72 4.53 -19.75
CA LYS A 229 0.54 3.10 -19.49
C LYS A 229 0.41 2.81 -18.00
N ILE A 230 1.21 3.48 -17.15
CA ILE A 230 1.08 3.39 -15.69
C ILE A 230 -0.30 3.87 -15.24
N ILE A 231 -0.77 5.01 -15.75
CA ILE A 231 -2.09 5.57 -15.43
C ILE A 231 -3.19 4.60 -15.85
N GLN A 232 -3.11 4.00 -17.04
CA GLN A 232 -4.07 3.01 -17.50
C GLN A 232 -4.13 1.79 -16.56
N LEU A 233 -2.97 1.17 -16.26
CA LEU A 233 -2.89 0.02 -15.35
C LEU A 233 -3.41 0.38 -13.95
N TYR A 234 -3.08 1.59 -13.46
CA TYR A 234 -3.57 2.12 -12.19
C TYR A 234 -5.10 2.21 -12.17
N MET A 235 -5.70 2.85 -13.18
CA MET A 235 -7.16 3.03 -13.27
C MET A 235 -7.88 1.70 -13.40
N GLU A 236 -7.36 0.76 -14.21
CA GLU A 236 -7.90 -0.59 -14.34
C GLU A 236 -7.85 -1.36 -13.01
N THR A 237 -6.75 -1.24 -12.26
CA THR A 237 -6.58 -1.90 -10.96
C THR A 237 -7.54 -1.35 -9.92
N GLN A 238 -7.64 -0.02 -9.82
CA GLN A 238 -8.60 0.68 -8.95
C GLN A 238 -10.04 0.29 -9.27
N LYS A 239 -10.42 0.27 -10.55
CA LYS A 239 -11.75 -0.16 -11.00
C LYS A 239 -12.05 -1.58 -10.55
N MET A 240 -11.10 -2.49 -10.77
CA MET A 240 -11.24 -3.90 -10.40
C MET A 240 -11.41 -4.09 -8.89
N MET A 241 -10.59 -3.42 -8.07
CA MET A 241 -10.72 -3.45 -6.61
C MET A 241 -12.10 -2.94 -6.17
N CYS A 242 -12.49 -1.76 -6.67
CA CYS A 242 -13.76 -1.11 -6.35
C CYS A 242 -14.95 -2.03 -6.66
N MET A 243 -15.08 -2.45 -7.92
CA MET A 243 -16.24 -3.21 -8.37
C MET A 243 -16.33 -4.57 -7.67
N THR A 244 -15.20 -5.26 -7.51
CA THR A 244 -15.20 -6.59 -6.88
C THR A 244 -15.64 -6.52 -5.43
N TYR A 245 -15.06 -5.59 -4.65
CA TYR A 245 -15.47 -5.40 -3.26
C TYR A 245 -16.94 -5.00 -3.17
N PHE A 246 -17.33 -3.98 -3.96
CA PHE A 246 -18.64 -3.38 -3.80
C PHE A 246 -19.79 -4.23 -4.38
N ASP A 247 -19.53 -5.11 -5.33
CA ASP A 247 -20.54 -6.07 -5.80
C ASP A 247 -20.68 -7.25 -4.82
N LYS A 248 -19.56 -7.76 -4.31
CA LYS A 248 -19.54 -8.89 -3.37
C LYS A 248 -20.32 -8.60 -2.09
N ILE A 249 -20.03 -7.47 -1.45
CA ILE A 249 -20.67 -7.14 -0.16
C ILE A 249 -22.13 -6.75 -0.36
N TYR A 250 -22.49 -6.05 -1.46
CA TYR A 250 -23.87 -5.67 -1.77
C TYR A 250 -24.85 -6.85 -1.72
N ILE A 251 -24.43 -8.02 -2.21
CA ILE A 251 -25.25 -9.24 -2.23
C ILE A 251 -25.60 -9.71 -0.80
N ARG A 252 -24.70 -9.49 0.16
CA ARG A 252 -24.80 -9.99 1.54
C ARG A 252 -25.57 -9.09 2.50
N ILE A 253 -25.70 -7.80 2.17
CA ILE A 253 -26.41 -6.83 3.01
C ILE A 253 -27.88 -7.22 3.16
N ASP A 254 -28.41 -7.27 4.36
CA ASP A 254 -29.82 -7.60 4.61
C ASP A 254 -30.49 -6.73 5.69
N THR A 255 -29.75 -5.85 6.35
CA THR A 255 -30.27 -4.90 7.33
C THR A 255 -30.14 -3.44 6.88
N LEU A 256 -30.97 -2.56 7.46
CA LEU A 256 -30.87 -1.10 7.23
C LEU A 256 -29.52 -0.54 7.70
N LYS A 257 -29.01 -1.03 8.83
CA LYS A 257 -27.72 -0.61 9.40
C LYS A 257 -26.55 -0.93 8.47
N GLU A 258 -26.51 -2.14 7.92
CA GLU A 258 -25.48 -2.54 6.97
C GLU A 258 -25.54 -1.70 5.68
N ILE A 259 -26.73 -1.35 5.19
CA ILE A 259 -26.85 -0.42 4.06
C ILE A 259 -26.20 0.92 4.41
N GLU A 260 -26.50 1.49 5.57
CA GLU A 260 -25.93 2.77 6.00
C GLU A 260 -24.40 2.72 6.13
N GLU A 261 -23.87 1.69 6.82
CA GLU A 261 -22.43 1.47 6.98
C GLU A 261 -21.73 1.32 5.61
N TYR A 262 -22.34 0.55 4.72
CA TYR A 262 -21.76 0.29 3.41
C TYR A 262 -21.82 1.49 2.46
N THR A 263 -22.90 2.25 2.54
CA THR A 263 -23.06 3.48 1.77
C THR A 263 -22.06 4.54 2.26
N HIS A 264 -21.84 4.63 3.57
CA HIS A 264 -20.78 5.45 4.12
C HIS A 264 -19.40 5.01 3.59
N LYS A 265 -19.11 3.70 3.60
CA LYS A 265 -17.85 3.16 3.07
C LYS A 265 -17.65 3.47 1.58
N LEU A 266 -18.69 3.41 0.75
CA LEU A 266 -18.63 3.81 -0.66
C LEU A 266 -18.23 5.28 -0.83
N ASN A 267 -18.81 6.17 -0.02
CA ASN A 267 -18.49 7.60 -0.05
C ASN A 267 -17.06 7.90 0.43
N GLU A 268 -16.60 7.25 1.50
CA GLU A 268 -15.23 7.42 1.99
C GLU A 268 -14.21 6.90 0.97
N TYR A 269 -14.50 5.78 0.28
CA TYR A 269 -13.67 5.30 -0.82
C TYR A 269 -13.55 6.35 -1.94
N GLY A 270 -14.66 7.01 -2.27
CA GLY A 270 -14.68 8.10 -3.24
C GLY A 270 -13.71 9.26 -2.93
N LYS A 271 -13.26 9.42 -1.68
CA LYS A 271 -12.27 10.45 -1.30
C LYS A 271 -10.84 10.06 -1.61
N ILE A 272 -10.52 8.78 -1.69
CA ILE A 272 -9.16 8.25 -1.88
C ILE A 272 -8.91 7.72 -3.30
N VAL A 273 -9.95 7.53 -4.11
CA VAL A 273 -9.78 7.13 -5.51
C VAL A 273 -9.06 8.19 -6.34
N GLY A 274 -8.23 7.71 -7.25
CA GLY A 274 -7.64 8.50 -8.31
C GLY A 274 -8.67 8.88 -9.37
N ARG A 275 -8.52 10.08 -9.92
CA ARG A 275 -9.45 10.69 -10.89
C ARG A 275 -8.68 11.39 -11.98
N MET A 276 -8.94 11.05 -13.24
CA MET A 276 -8.49 11.86 -14.38
C MET A 276 -9.01 13.29 -14.25
N LEU A 277 -8.19 14.27 -14.63
CA LEU A 277 -8.54 15.68 -14.56
C LEU A 277 -9.35 16.14 -15.77
N GLU A 278 -9.11 15.52 -16.92
CA GLU A 278 -9.92 15.68 -18.13
C GLU A 278 -10.91 14.52 -18.27
N ASN A 279 -12.01 14.76 -18.99
CA ASN A 279 -13.01 13.73 -19.27
C ASN A 279 -12.35 12.57 -20.04
N ASN A 280 -12.43 11.37 -19.48
CA ASN A 280 -11.85 10.16 -20.04
C ASN A 280 -12.79 8.99 -19.70
N GLU A 281 -13.00 8.08 -20.65
CA GLU A 281 -13.91 6.92 -20.56
C GLU A 281 -13.69 6.10 -19.26
N LEU A 282 -12.44 5.90 -18.84
CA LEU A 282 -12.12 5.12 -17.63
C LEU A 282 -12.59 5.80 -16.33
N ASN A 283 -12.60 7.13 -16.31
CA ASN A 283 -13.08 7.92 -15.18
C ASN A 283 -14.61 7.87 -15.10
N ASP A 284 -15.25 7.90 -16.26
CA ASP A 284 -16.70 7.82 -16.40
C ASP A 284 -17.22 6.47 -15.90
N GLU A 285 -16.50 5.37 -16.17
CA GLU A 285 -16.91 4.04 -15.70
C GLU A 285 -16.97 3.90 -14.16
N ILE A 286 -15.98 4.41 -13.43
CA ILE A 286 -15.97 4.31 -11.95
C ILE A 286 -17.05 5.21 -11.36
N ASN A 287 -17.25 6.41 -11.91
CA ASN A 287 -18.30 7.33 -11.48
C ASN A 287 -19.69 6.76 -11.78
N GLU A 288 -19.89 6.21 -12.98
CA GLU A 288 -21.14 5.56 -13.38
C GLU A 288 -21.43 4.35 -12.47
N TYR A 289 -20.43 3.51 -12.21
CA TYR A 289 -20.56 2.39 -11.30
C TYR A 289 -20.98 2.85 -9.89
N THR A 290 -20.32 3.87 -9.35
CA THR A 290 -20.59 4.39 -8.00
C THR A 290 -22.02 4.93 -7.91
N ASN A 291 -22.45 5.75 -8.87
CA ASN A 291 -23.81 6.28 -8.95
C ASN A 291 -24.86 5.17 -9.06
N LYS A 292 -24.58 4.13 -9.85
CA LYS A 292 -25.43 2.96 -9.99
C LYS A 292 -25.50 2.16 -8.70
N MET A 293 -24.40 2.00 -7.99
CA MET A 293 -24.34 1.30 -6.71
C MET A 293 -25.12 2.05 -5.63
N GLU A 294 -24.97 3.36 -5.53
CA GLU A 294 -25.79 4.20 -4.63
C GLU A 294 -27.29 4.04 -4.92
N SER A 295 -27.67 4.04 -6.19
CA SER A 295 -29.07 3.83 -6.60
C SER A 295 -29.59 2.45 -6.19
N LYS A 296 -28.77 1.39 -6.34
CA LYS A 296 -29.10 0.04 -5.87
C LYS A 296 -29.28 -0.01 -4.35
N LEU A 297 -28.39 0.62 -3.59
CA LEU A 297 -28.45 0.68 -2.13
C LEU A 297 -29.70 1.42 -1.64
N ASN A 298 -30.04 2.56 -2.26
CA ASN A 298 -31.24 3.32 -1.96
C ASN A 298 -32.52 2.49 -2.19
N LYS A 299 -32.59 1.74 -3.30
CA LYS A 299 -33.72 0.85 -3.57
C LYS A 299 -33.82 -0.24 -2.51
N LYS A 300 -32.70 -0.90 -2.19
CA LYS A 300 -32.64 -1.96 -1.19
C LYS A 300 -33.06 -1.45 0.20
N TYR A 301 -32.71 -0.22 0.55
CA TYR A 301 -33.14 0.44 1.79
C TYR A 301 -34.66 0.58 1.85
N ILE A 302 -35.28 1.11 0.79
CA ILE A 302 -36.73 1.30 0.71
C ILE A 302 -37.45 -0.05 0.86
N ASP A 303 -36.97 -1.08 0.16
CA ASP A 303 -37.57 -2.42 0.19
C ASP A 303 -37.47 -3.06 1.59
N LEU A 304 -36.33 -2.92 2.28
CA LEU A 304 -36.17 -3.43 3.65
C LEU A 304 -37.01 -2.65 4.66
N TYR A 305 -37.04 -1.32 4.55
CA TYR A 305 -37.84 -0.48 5.42
C TYR A 305 -39.33 -0.83 5.31
N ALA A 306 -39.85 -0.92 4.09
CA ALA A 306 -41.26 -1.28 3.84
C ALA A 306 -41.63 -2.65 4.42
N LYS A 307 -40.71 -3.63 4.38
CA LYS A 307 -40.92 -4.96 4.98
C LYS A 307 -41.00 -4.92 6.52
N GLN A 308 -40.22 -4.06 7.16
CA GLN A 308 -40.21 -3.90 8.62
C GLN A 308 -41.40 -3.05 9.11
N SER A 309 -41.90 -2.15 8.27
CA SER A 309 -42.84 -1.10 8.64
C SER A 309 -44.31 -1.44 8.30
N LYS A 310 -44.72 -2.72 8.29
CA LYS A 310 -46.01 -3.25 7.77
C LYS A 310 -47.31 -2.56 8.27
N HIS A 311 -47.26 -1.77 9.33
CA HIS A 311 -48.41 -1.01 9.87
C HIS A 311 -48.17 0.49 10.03
N SER A 312 -47.09 1.02 9.46
CA SER A 312 -46.72 2.45 9.54
C SER A 312 -46.66 3.08 8.16
N LEU A 313 -46.85 4.41 8.11
CA LEU A 313 -46.84 5.21 6.89
C LEU A 313 -45.59 4.90 6.04
N ILE A 314 -45.78 4.56 4.76
CA ILE A 314 -44.67 4.42 3.81
C ILE A 314 -44.10 5.82 3.60
N VAL A 315 -42.99 6.12 4.28
CA VAL A 315 -42.25 7.33 4.01
C VAL A 315 -41.42 7.10 2.75
N VAL A 316 -41.96 7.49 1.60
CA VAL A 316 -41.16 7.60 0.37
C VAL A 316 -40.20 8.76 0.57
N TYR A 317 -39.00 8.45 1.05
CA TYR A 317 -37.93 9.41 1.30
C TYR A 317 -37.23 9.81 0.00
N GLN A 318 -37.99 10.22 -1.02
CA GLN A 318 -37.42 10.93 -2.15
C GLN A 318 -36.84 12.26 -1.63
N ASN A 319 -35.60 12.54 -2.03
CA ASN A 319 -34.76 13.67 -1.61
C ASN A 319 -34.13 13.65 -0.21
N LYS A 320 -34.21 12.58 0.60
CA LYS A 320 -33.63 12.64 1.96
C LYS A 320 -32.54 11.62 2.31
N LEU A 321 -32.17 10.67 1.45
CA LEU A 321 -30.83 10.06 1.53
C LEU A 321 -29.75 11.10 1.16
N LEU A 322 -29.96 11.86 0.08
CA LEU A 322 -29.18 13.08 -0.25
C LEU A 322 -29.16 14.13 0.89
N ASN A 323 -30.30 14.41 1.55
CA ASN A 323 -30.32 15.32 2.70
C ASN A 323 -29.79 14.69 4.01
N PHE A 324 -29.75 13.36 4.14
CA PHE A 324 -29.09 12.66 5.25
C PHE A 324 -27.57 12.77 5.12
N PHE A 325 -27.02 12.64 3.91
CA PHE A 325 -25.61 12.95 3.63
C PHE A 325 -25.25 14.43 3.91
N ARG A 326 -26.13 15.38 3.57
CA ARG A 326 -25.94 16.81 3.93
C ARG A 326 -26.03 17.07 5.44
N ARG A 327 -26.87 16.34 6.17
CA ARG A 327 -27.01 16.50 7.64
C ARG A 327 -25.82 15.93 8.40
N ILE A 328 -25.22 14.83 7.95
CA ILE A 328 -23.98 14.28 8.55
C ILE A 328 -22.79 15.22 8.28
N ALA A 329 -22.70 15.81 7.08
CA ALA A 329 -21.67 16.81 6.75
C ALA A 329 -21.78 18.07 7.63
N ASN A 330 -22.99 18.55 7.94
CA ASN A 330 -23.21 19.71 8.82
C ASN A 330 -23.09 19.40 10.32
N TRP A 331 -23.14 18.13 10.72
CA TRP A 331 -23.00 17.73 12.14
C TRP A 331 -21.52 17.65 12.57
N ILE A 332 -20.61 17.39 11.62
CA ILE A 332 -19.16 17.37 11.85
C ILE A 332 -18.53 18.76 11.68
N GLY A 333 -19.15 19.67 10.92
CA GLY A 333 -18.71 21.06 10.73
C GLY A 333 -19.06 22.06 11.85
N ASN A 334 -19.81 21.66 12.88
CA ASN A 334 -20.26 22.53 13.98
C ASN A 334 -19.73 22.09 15.36
N ARG A 335 -18.55 21.46 15.40
CA ARG A 335 -17.70 21.41 16.61
C ARG A 335 -16.39 22.13 16.33
N ALA A 336 -16.50 23.43 16.12
CA ALA A 336 -15.46 24.44 16.33
C ALA A 336 -16.15 25.70 16.85
#